data_AF-A0A2V5TZQ5-F1
#
_entry.id   AF-A0A2V5TZQ5-F1
#
_cell.length_a   1.000
_cell.length_b   1.000
_cell.length_c   1.000
_cell.angle_alpha   90.00
_cell.angle_beta   90.00
_cell.angle_gamma   90.00
#
_symmetry.space_group_name_H-M   'P 1'
#
loop_
_entity.id
_entity.type
_entity.pdbx_description
1 polymer ?
#
loop_
_entity_poly.entity_id
_entity_poly.type
_entity_poly.pdbx_seq_one_letter_code
_entity_poly.pdbx_strand_id
1 'polypeptide(L)'
;DLENFSGQTTEAVRQDFFATLFLCNVESVLTQSAGQALREQSAGDKHPKQVNRGVAYHALKDQLLDLLYSELPVEQVVEKLQRMFLGAAVAVRP
;
A
#
# COMPACT_ATOMS: atom_id res chain seq x y z
N ASP A 1 10.60 13.70 0.78
CA ASP A 1 11.23 12.54 0.08
C ASP A 1 11.41 12.72 -1.43
N LEU A 2 11.39 13.93 -2.00
CA LEU A 2 11.48 14.11 -3.46
C LEU A 2 12.88 13.78 -4.07
N GLU A 3 13.89 13.51 -3.24
CA GLU A 3 15.30 13.33 -3.67
C GLU A 3 15.91 11.97 -3.28
N ASN A 4 15.12 11.00 -2.80
CA ASN A 4 15.62 9.67 -2.46
C ASN A 4 15.65 8.74 -3.69
N PHE A 5 16.52 9.04 -4.64
CA PHE A 5 16.78 8.17 -5.79
C PHE A 5 17.76 7.05 -5.45
N SER A 6 17.55 5.86 -6.01
CA SER A 6 18.44 4.70 -5.89
C SER A 6 19.79 4.90 -6.59
N GLY A 7 19.88 5.91 -7.46
CA GLY A 7 21.12 6.33 -8.12
C GLY A 7 21.01 7.72 -8.74
N GLN A 8 22.16 8.29 -9.12
CA GLN A 8 22.25 9.64 -9.68
C GLN A 8 22.28 9.68 -11.22
N THR A 9 22.14 8.52 -11.87
CA THR A 9 22.08 8.45 -13.34
C THR A 9 20.68 8.75 -13.84
N THR A 10 20.57 9.25 -15.07
CA THR A 10 19.26 9.46 -15.73
C THR A 10 18.42 8.19 -15.76
N GLU A 11 19.04 7.03 -15.98
CA GLU A 11 18.34 5.75 -15.96
C GLU A 11 17.85 5.37 -14.57
N ALA A 12 18.62 5.61 -13.50
CA ALA A 12 18.17 5.34 -12.14
C ALA A 12 16.96 6.21 -11.76
N VAL A 13 17.00 7.51 -12.09
CA VAL A 13 15.86 8.42 -11.89
C VAL A 13 14.62 7.94 -12.65
N ARG A 14 14.79 7.50 -13.90
CA ARG A 14 13.70 6.96 -14.73
C ARG A 14 13.13 5.68 -14.14
N GLN A 15 13.98 4.77 -13.66
CA GLN A 15 13.56 3.53 -13.01
C GLN A 15 12.78 3.80 -11.72
N ASP A 16 13.28 4.69 -10.85
CA ASP A 16 12.60 5.03 -9.60
C ASP A 16 11.24 5.68 -9.83
N PHE A 17 11.14 6.53 -10.85
CA PHE A 17 9.87 7.13 -11.25
C PHE A 17 8.84 6.06 -11.64
N PHE A 18 9.22 5.13 -12.53
CA PHE A 18 8.31 4.07 -12.97
C PHE A 18 8.01 3.04 -11.88
N ALA A 19 9.00 2.71 -11.03
CA ALA A 19 8.80 1.84 -9.87
C ALA A 19 7.81 2.45 -8.88
N THR A 20 7.92 3.76 -8.62
CA THR A 20 6.99 4.50 -7.75
C THR A 20 5.58 4.51 -8.34
N LEU A 21 5.41 4.82 -9.63
CA LEU A 21 4.11 4.78 -10.30
C LEU A 21 3.47 3.39 -10.25
N PHE A 22 4.27 2.36 -10.53
CA PHE A 22 3.82 0.98 -10.45
C PHE A 22 3.34 0.63 -9.03
N LEU A 23 4.12 0.98 -8.01
CA LEU A 23 3.77 0.72 -6.62
C LEU A 23 2.48 1.44 -6.20
N CYS A 24 2.29 2.70 -6.60
CA CYS A 24 1.06 3.44 -6.37
C CYS A 24 -0.16 2.76 -7.00
N ASN A 25 -0.02 2.23 -8.23
CA ASN A 25 -1.12 1.53 -8.89
C ASN A 25 -1.47 0.22 -8.17
N VAL A 26 -0.47 -0.56 -7.77
CA VAL A 26 -0.68 -1.80 -7.01
C VAL A 26 -1.29 -1.49 -5.64
N GLU A 27 -0.82 -0.46 -4.93
CA GLU A 27 -1.39 -0.01 -3.65
C GLU A 27 -2.87 0.37 -3.81
N SER A 28 -3.22 1.12 -4.85
CA SER A 28 -4.61 1.52 -5.09
C SER A 28 -5.53 0.32 -5.31
N VAL A 29 -5.07 -0.73 -5.99
CA VAL A 29 -5.85 -1.94 -6.22
C VAL A 29 -5.98 -2.75 -4.93
N LEU A 30 -4.87 -3.00 -4.25
CA LEU A 30 -4.85 -3.87 -3.07
C LEU A 30 -5.54 -3.24 -1.86
N THR A 31 -5.61 -1.91 -1.76
CA THR A 31 -6.27 -1.24 -0.64
C THR A 31 -7.79 -1.08 -0.80
N GLN A 32 -8.36 -1.36 -1.98
CA GLN A 32 -9.79 -1.17 -2.23
C GLN A 32 -10.68 -1.99 -1.28
N SER A 33 -10.39 -3.28 -1.13
CA SER A 33 -11.17 -4.19 -0.28
C SER A 33 -11.08 -3.80 1.20
N ALA A 34 -9.88 -3.57 1.72
CA ALA A 34 -9.67 -3.08 3.07
C ALA A 34 -10.36 -1.72 3.31
N GLY A 35 -10.27 -0.80 2.36
CA GLY A 35 -10.94 0.50 2.43
C GLY A 35 -12.45 0.40 2.45
N GLN A 36 -13.03 -0.52 1.67
CA GLN A 36 -14.46 -0.80 1.72
C GLN A 36 -14.87 -1.38 3.08
N ALA A 37 -14.16 -2.41 3.57
CA ALA A 37 -14.44 -3.02 4.85
C ALA A 37 -14.36 -2.02 6.02
N LEU A 38 -13.35 -1.14 6.02
CA LEU A 38 -13.22 -0.11 7.06
C LEU A 38 -14.37 0.89 7.03
N ARG A 39 -14.82 1.32 5.85
CA ARG A 39 -15.97 2.21 5.71
C ARG A 39 -17.25 1.57 6.21
N GLU A 40 -17.50 0.32 5.84
CA GLU A 40 -18.68 -0.43 6.29
C GLU A 40 -18.67 -0.64 7.81
N GLN A 41 -17.53 -1.00 8.40
CA GLN A 41 -17.37 -1.21 9.84
C GLN A 41 -17.52 0.07 10.68
N SER A 42 -17.33 1.25 10.07
CA SER A 42 -17.33 2.54 10.77
C SER A 42 -18.41 3.50 10.26
N ALA A 43 -19.40 3.00 9.52
CA ALA A 43 -20.46 3.81 8.93
C ALA A 43 -21.31 4.59 9.96
N GLY A 44 -21.31 4.16 11.24
CA GLY A 44 -21.97 4.85 12.35
C GLY A 44 -21.04 5.63 13.28
N ASP A 45 -19.73 5.60 13.05
CA ASP A 45 -18.77 6.30 13.90
C ASP A 45 -18.81 7.80 13.61
N LYS A 46 -18.57 8.62 14.64
CA LYS A 46 -18.40 10.09 14.47
C LYS A 46 -17.32 10.43 13.43
N HIS A 47 -16.31 9.57 13.31
CA HIS A 47 -15.22 9.68 12.35
C HIS A 47 -15.02 8.32 11.69
N PRO A 48 -15.48 8.14 10.43
CA PRO A 48 -15.27 6.90 9.69
C PRO A 48 -13.79 6.57 9.56
N LYS A 49 -13.46 5.29 9.46
CA LYS A 49 -12.10 4.79 9.30
C LYS A 49 -11.75 4.66 7.82
N GLN A 50 -10.48 4.86 7.52
CA GLN A 50 -9.90 4.66 6.21
C GLN A 50 -8.55 3.95 6.32
N VAL A 51 -8.10 3.40 5.20
CA VAL A 51 -6.74 2.84 5.09
C VAL A 51 -5.73 3.97 5.31
N ASN A 52 -4.73 3.71 6.15
CA ASN A 52 -3.59 4.60 6.29
C ASN A 52 -2.66 4.41 5.08
N ARG A 53 -2.72 5.33 4.12
CA ARG A 53 -1.94 5.25 2.87
C ARG A 53 -0.44 5.19 3.09
N GLY A 54 0.10 5.90 4.08
CA GLY A 54 1.54 5.83 4.39
C GLY A 54 1.93 4.42 4.82
N VAL A 55 1.18 3.84 5.76
CA VAL A 55 1.44 2.47 6.23
C VAL A 55 1.19 1.44 5.13
N ALA A 56 0.13 1.61 4.32
CA ALA A 56 -0.17 0.70 3.22
C ALA A 56 0.93 0.69 2.15
N TYR A 57 1.42 1.88 1.77
CA TYR A 57 2.51 2.02 0.82
C TYR A 57 3.80 1.38 1.33
N HIS A 58 4.17 1.62 2.59
CA HIS A 58 5.36 1.00 3.18
C HIS A 58 5.23 -0.51 3.30
N ALA A 59 4.10 -1.01 3.77
CA ALA A 59 3.83 -2.45 3.86
C ALA A 59 3.91 -3.13 2.49
N LEU A 60 3.35 -2.51 1.45
CA LEU A 60 3.43 -3.03 0.10
C LEU A 60 4.87 -3.01 -0.42
N LYS A 61 5.62 -1.93 -0.20
CA LYS A 61 7.03 -1.84 -0.57
C LYS A 61 7.84 -2.98 0.05
N ASP A 62 7.63 -3.27 1.33
CA ASP A 62 8.33 -4.32 2.08
C ASP A 62 7.95 -5.74 1.61
N GLN A 63 6.80 -5.90 0.95
CA GLN A 63 6.28 -7.18 0.49
C GLN A 63 6.29 -7.33 -1.03
N LEU A 64 6.79 -6.33 -1.76
CA LEU A 64 6.72 -6.30 -3.21
C LEU A 64 7.50 -7.44 -3.85
N LEU A 65 8.68 -7.74 -3.31
CA LEU A 65 9.52 -8.84 -3.82
C LEU A 65 8.87 -10.19 -3.52
N ASP A 66 8.30 -10.36 -2.33
CA ASP A 66 7.55 -11.57 -1.98
C ASP A 66 6.34 -11.75 -2.91
N LEU A 67 5.64 -10.66 -3.23
CA LEU A 67 4.46 -10.66 -4.09
C LEU A 67 4.77 -11.02 -5.55
N LEU A 68 5.92 -10.60 -6.08
CA LEU A 68 6.22 -10.69 -7.51
C LEU A 68 7.26 -11.76 -7.89
N TYR A 69 8.17 -12.10 -6.97
CA TYR A 69 9.37 -12.89 -7.28
C TYR A 69 9.62 -14.06 -6.34
N SER A 70 8.88 -14.20 -5.24
CA SER A 70 9.05 -15.36 -4.36
C SER A 70 8.28 -16.58 -4.84
N GLU A 71 8.61 -17.74 -4.26
CA GLU A 71 7.86 -18.98 -4.44
C GLU A 71 6.62 -19.06 -3.51
N LEU A 72 6.38 -18.03 -2.68
CA LEU A 72 5.19 -17.98 -1.85
C LEU A 72 3.95 -17.83 -2.73
N PRO A 73 2.85 -18.54 -2.42
CA PRO A 73 1.58 -18.29 -3.09
C PRO A 73 1.16 -16.82 -2.93
N VAL A 74 0.82 -16.18 -4.05
CA VAL A 74 0.46 -14.75 -4.11
C VAL A 74 -0.67 -14.44 -3.11
N GLU A 75 -1.62 -15.35 -2.97
CA GLU A 75 -2.76 -15.23 -2.07
C GLU A 75 -2.30 -15.04 -0.61
N GLN A 76 -1.25 -15.73 -0.17
CA GLN A 76 -0.74 -15.61 1.20
C GLN A 76 -0.12 -14.23 1.46
N VAL A 77 0.60 -13.69 0.48
CA VAL A 77 1.20 -12.35 0.55
C VAL A 77 0.11 -11.29 0.54
N VAL A 78 -0.91 -11.44 -0.33
CA VAL A 78 -2.06 -10.54 -0.38
C VAL A 78 -2.85 -10.57 0.93
N GLU A 79 -3.14 -11.75 1.50
CA GLU A 79 -3.82 -11.87 2.79
C GLU A 79 -3.03 -11.19 3.93
N LYS A 80 -1.70 -11.34 3.94
CA LYS A 80 -0.83 -10.66 4.91
C LYS A 80 -0.94 -9.15 4.77
N LEU A 81 -0.90 -8.63 3.54
CA LEU A 81 -1.09 -7.20 3.26
C LEU A 81 -2.47 -6.70 3.69
N GLN A 82 -3.55 -7.44 3.42
CA GLN A 82 -4.90 -7.09 3.86
C GLN A 82 -4.99 -6.96 5.39
N ARG A 83 -4.39 -7.90 6.13
CA ARG A 83 -4.32 -7.85 7.60
C ARG A 83 -3.61 -6.58 8.09
N MET A 84 -2.51 -6.20 7.44
CA MET A 84 -1.77 -4.98 7.78
C MET A 84 -2.59 -3.71 7.48
N PHE A 85 -3.29 -3.66 6.34
CA PHE A 85 -4.11 -2.51 5.97
C PHE A 85 -5.28 -2.27 6.92
N LEU A 86 -5.95 -3.34 7.34
CA LEU A 86 -7.05 -3.28 8.32
C LEU A 86 -6.53 -2.91 9.71
N GLY A 87 -5.40 -3.47 10.14
CA GLY A 87 -4.82 -3.23 11.47
C GLY A 87 -4.28 -1.81 11.66
N ALA A 88 -3.89 -1.13 10.58
CA ALA A 88 -3.32 0.21 10.61
C ALA A 88 -4.34 1.33 10.27
N ALA A 89 -5.63 1.05 10.34
CA ALA A 89 -6.68 2.01 9.99
C ALA A 89 -6.57 3.33 10.78
N VAL A 90 -6.88 4.44 10.10
CA VAL A 90 -6.91 5.78 10.71
C VAL A 90 -8.30 6.39 10.56
N ALA A 91 -8.73 7.16 11.57
CA ALA A 91 -9.98 7.90 11.49
C ALA A 91 -9.85 9.09 10.54
N VAL A 92 -10.86 9.33 9.72
CA VAL A 92 -11.00 10.51 8.87
C VAL A 92 -11.26 11.72 9.77
N ARG A 93 -10.33 12.68 9.77
CA ARG A 93 -10.47 13.94 10.50
C ARG A 93 -11.09 15.01 9.58
N PRO A 94 -11.95 15.91 10.10
CA PRO A 94 -12.50 17.03 9.34
C PRO A 94 -11.42 17.99 8.82
#